data_AF-A0A6P3W371-F1
#
_entry.id   AF-A0A6P3W371-F1
#
_cell.length_a   1.000
_cell.length_b   1.000
_cell.length_c   1.000
_cell.angle_alpha   90.00
_cell.angle_beta   90.00
_cell.angle_gamma   90.00
#
_symmetry.space_group_name_H-M   'P 1'
#
loop_
_entity.id
_entity.type
_entity.pdbx_description
1 polymer ?
#
loop_
_entity_poly.entity_id
_entity_poly.type
_entity_poly.pdbx_seq_one_letter_code
_entity_poly.pdbx_strand_id
1 'polypeptide(L)'
;MAALRRLATLLNPCGRCPQRHLPTGMHSQWRPAGEGFHTTITGNVFDVRKVELTPLEQRKLTFDTHALVKELESKGFEKGQAEIVIATLVTLTTANMDIVYRDMVTTAHQEIALQQIMAHLDSIRKDMVILEKSDFANLRTENAKMKTELEQIKTRLMEESKKVRADSKLDINLERSRVTDMFTEQEKKLMEVGTEFQKRNSDVDRSTMETTKKIDIQVASLESVKLDTIKYLAACLFSCLAITLGFYRVWK
;
A
#
# COMPACT_ATOMS: atom_id res chain seq x y z
N MET A 1 22.09 -10.98 56.80
CA MET A 1 20.97 -11.03 55.83
C MET A 1 20.04 -9.81 55.90
N ALA A 2 20.57 -8.58 55.97
CA ALA A 2 19.75 -7.35 55.98
C ALA A 2 20.12 -6.35 54.86
N ALA A 3 21.28 -6.51 54.21
CA ALA A 3 21.74 -5.63 53.13
C ALA A 3 21.14 -5.97 51.75
N LEU A 4 20.70 -7.23 51.53
CA LEU A 4 20.15 -7.69 50.25
C LEU A 4 18.69 -7.25 49.99
N ARG A 5 17.98 -6.70 50.99
CA ARG A 5 16.60 -6.20 50.80
C ARG A 5 16.49 -4.75 50.34
N ARG A 6 17.58 -3.97 50.37
CA ARG A 6 17.56 -2.55 49.95
C ARG A 6 17.86 -2.33 48.47
N LEU A 7 18.36 -3.33 47.75
CA LEU A 7 18.59 -3.26 46.30
C LEU A 7 17.34 -3.60 45.47
N ALA A 8 16.32 -4.21 46.07
CA ALA A 8 15.08 -4.57 45.37
C ALA A 8 14.07 -3.41 45.24
N THR A 9 14.34 -2.24 45.85
CA THR A 9 13.40 -1.10 45.87
C THR A 9 13.67 -0.05 44.78
N LEU A 10 14.75 -0.19 43.99
CA LEU A 10 15.09 0.74 42.90
C LEU A 10 14.77 0.21 41.49
N LEU A 11 14.20 -1.00 41.39
CA LEU A 11 13.74 -1.61 40.13
C LEU A 11 12.21 -1.70 40.08
N ASN A 12 11.53 -0.59 40.39
CA ASN A 12 10.10 -0.41 40.10
C ASN A 12 9.95 0.58 38.94
N PRO A 13 9.94 0.13 37.68
CA PRO A 13 9.58 0.98 36.56
C PRO A 13 8.06 1.03 36.42
N CYS A 14 7.55 2.26 36.35
CA CYS A 14 6.29 2.66 35.72
C CYS A 14 5.00 1.89 36.09
N GLY A 15 4.13 2.60 36.79
CA GLY A 15 2.74 2.23 36.96
C GLY A 15 1.98 2.05 35.63
N ARG A 16 1.15 1.01 35.62
CA ARG A 16 -0.25 1.03 35.17
C ARG A 16 -0.47 1.52 33.72
N CYS A 17 -0.19 0.63 32.75
CA CYS A 17 -0.76 0.74 31.39
C CYS A 17 -2.26 0.41 31.41
N PRO A 18 -3.15 1.21 30.80
CA PRO A 18 -4.55 0.85 30.60
C PRO A 18 -4.70 -0.24 29.54
N GLN A 19 -5.41 -1.33 29.85
CA GLN A 19 -5.88 -2.32 28.88
C GLN A 19 -6.76 -1.64 27.82
N ARG A 20 -6.35 -1.72 26.55
CA ARG A 20 -7.21 -1.37 25.41
C ARG A 20 -7.48 -2.64 24.61
N HIS A 21 -8.76 -2.96 24.47
CA HIS A 21 -9.30 -4.14 23.80
C HIS A 21 -8.83 -4.25 22.34
N LEU A 22 -8.54 -5.48 21.93
CA LEU A 22 -8.20 -5.91 20.58
C LEU A 22 -9.48 -6.10 19.73
N PRO A 23 -9.56 -5.62 18.48
CA PRO A 23 -10.46 -6.20 17.50
C PRO A 23 -9.72 -7.25 16.66
N THR A 24 -10.41 -8.37 16.49
CA THR A 24 -10.04 -9.54 15.72
C THR A 24 -10.11 -9.27 14.22
N GLY A 25 -9.11 -9.75 13.47
CA GLY A 25 -9.24 -10.05 12.04
C GLY A 25 -8.52 -9.10 11.08
N MET A 26 -7.36 -9.53 10.57
CA MET A 26 -7.11 -9.83 9.15
C MET A 26 -5.64 -10.23 9.00
N HIS A 27 -5.43 -11.45 8.52
CA HIS A 27 -4.13 -12.06 8.29
C HIS A 27 -3.56 -11.50 6.98
N SER A 28 -2.72 -10.47 7.05
CA SER A 28 -1.88 -10.05 5.93
C SER A 28 -0.43 -10.36 6.26
N GLN A 29 0.14 -11.23 5.45
CA GLN A 29 1.50 -11.73 5.47
C GLN A 29 2.52 -10.58 5.45
N TRP A 30 3.09 -10.25 6.61
CA TRP A 30 4.28 -9.41 6.70
C TRP A 30 5.49 -10.23 6.28
N ARG A 31 6.01 -9.98 5.07
CA ARG A 31 7.40 -10.35 4.74
C ARG A 31 8.31 -9.37 5.47
N PRO A 32 9.32 -9.81 6.22
CA PRO A 32 10.36 -8.90 6.66
C PRO A 32 11.22 -8.56 5.43
N ALA A 33 11.19 -7.29 5.03
CA ALA A 33 12.22 -6.73 4.18
C ALA A 33 13.52 -6.75 4.99
N GLY A 34 14.45 -7.62 4.61
CA GLY A 34 15.82 -7.60 5.11
C GLY A 34 16.53 -6.40 4.52
N GLU A 35 16.43 -5.25 5.17
CA GLU A 35 17.32 -4.13 4.93
C GLU A 35 18.45 -4.20 5.96
N GLY A 36 19.68 -4.21 5.44
CA GLY A 36 20.89 -4.44 6.18
C GLY A 36 21.06 -3.46 7.32
N PHE A 37 21.24 -4.01 8.52
CA PHE A 37 21.95 -3.33 9.59
C PHE A 37 23.37 -3.02 9.09
N HIS A 38 23.55 -1.84 8.50
CA HIS A 38 24.86 -1.22 8.42
C HIS A 38 25.20 -0.73 9.82
N THR A 39 25.64 -1.67 10.67
CA THR A 39 26.42 -1.32 11.85
C THR A 39 27.73 -0.78 11.31
N THR A 40 27.82 0.54 11.15
CA THR A 40 29.11 1.20 11.06
C THR A 40 29.80 0.95 12.41
N ILE A 41 30.57 -0.13 12.47
CA ILE A 41 31.55 -0.33 13.53
C ILE A 41 32.58 0.77 13.30
N THR A 42 32.31 1.96 13.84
CA THR A 42 33.36 2.93 14.10
C THR A 42 34.27 2.25 15.11
N GLY A 43 35.35 1.65 14.59
CA GLY A 43 36.46 1.17 15.39
C GLY A 43 37.04 2.35 16.13
N ASN A 44 36.44 2.69 17.27
CA ASN A 44 37.07 3.58 18.23
C ASN A 44 38.27 2.81 18.75
N VAL A 45 39.41 3.14 18.16
CA VAL A 45 40.74 2.84 18.65
C VAL A 45 40.69 3.05 20.16
N PHE A 46 40.78 1.97 20.90
CA PHE A 46 40.93 2.01 22.34
C PHE A 46 42.25 2.73 22.61
N ASP A 47 42.17 4.05 22.83
CA ASP A 47 43.30 4.86 23.25
C ASP A 47 43.59 4.54 24.71
N VAL A 48 44.27 3.41 24.90
CA VAL A 48 44.83 3.02 26.19
C VAL A 48 45.93 4.02 26.50
N ARG A 49 45.54 5.16 27.08
CA ARG A 49 46.51 6.13 27.59
C ARG A 49 47.39 5.41 28.60
N LYS A 50 48.66 5.25 28.26
CA LYS A 50 49.66 4.61 29.12
C LYS A 50 49.89 5.51 30.33
N VAL A 51 49.26 5.17 31.44
CA VAL A 51 49.37 5.96 32.67
C VAL A 51 50.60 5.49 33.44
N GLU A 52 51.69 6.23 33.28
CA GLU A 52 52.93 6.03 34.03
C GLU A 52 52.87 6.87 35.31
N LEU A 53 52.55 6.22 36.43
CA LEU A 53 52.54 6.83 37.75
C LEU A 53 53.22 5.90 38.74
N THR A 54 54.50 6.18 39.03
CA THR A 54 55.11 5.87 40.32
C THR A 54 56.25 6.85 40.65
N PRO A 55 56.23 7.52 41.81
CA PRO A 55 57.42 8.08 42.42
C PRO A 55 58.28 6.94 43.01
N LEU A 56 59.60 7.07 42.87
CA LEU A 56 60.64 6.06 43.10
C LEU A 56 60.94 5.69 44.59
N GLU A 57 60.05 5.97 45.53
CA GLU A 57 60.45 6.08 46.95
C GLU A 57 60.29 4.80 47.80
N GLN A 58 59.62 3.76 47.30
CA GLN A 58 59.40 2.50 48.04
C GLN A 58 60.46 1.41 47.84
N ARG A 59 61.53 1.68 47.08
CA ARG A 59 62.63 0.72 46.82
C ARG A 59 63.63 0.63 47.98
N LYS A 60 63.17 0.57 49.24
CA LYS A 60 64.08 0.46 50.39
C LYS A 60 64.18 -0.99 50.84
N LEU A 61 65.20 -1.68 50.35
CA LEU A 61 65.57 -3.00 50.83
C LEU A 61 66.01 -2.89 52.30
N THR A 62 65.22 -3.40 53.23
CA THR A 62 65.54 -3.40 54.67
C THR A 62 66.46 -4.57 55.01
N PHE A 63 67.63 -4.61 54.36
CA PHE A 63 68.63 -5.64 54.62
C PHE A 63 69.65 -5.09 55.62
N ASP A 64 69.77 -5.72 56.79
CA ASP A 64 70.86 -5.43 57.71
C ASP A 64 72.10 -6.24 57.26
N THR A 65 72.83 -5.65 56.31
CA THR A 65 74.07 -6.20 55.76
C THR A 65 75.07 -6.55 56.86
N HIS A 66 75.13 -5.76 57.92
CA HIS A 66 76.14 -5.92 58.98
C HIS A 66 75.79 -7.06 59.95
N ALA A 67 74.52 -7.25 60.29
CA ALA A 67 74.08 -8.41 61.08
C ALA A 67 74.39 -9.74 60.36
N LEU A 68 74.18 -9.78 59.04
CA LEU A 68 74.39 -10.98 58.25
C LEU A 68 75.86 -11.31 58.00
N VAL A 69 76.72 -10.28 57.85
CA VAL A 69 78.17 -10.48 57.81
C VAL A 69 78.66 -11.09 59.14
N LYS A 70 78.20 -10.57 60.28
CA LYS A 70 78.55 -11.12 61.61
C LYS A 70 78.06 -12.55 61.80
N GLU A 71 76.88 -12.88 61.29
CA GLU A 71 76.36 -14.24 61.33
C GLU A 71 77.24 -15.19 60.52
N LEU A 72 77.66 -14.81 59.31
CA LEU A 72 78.56 -15.62 58.48
C LEU A 72 79.95 -15.78 59.11
N GLU A 73 80.50 -14.72 59.71
CA GLU A 73 81.74 -14.79 60.49
C GLU A 73 81.63 -15.81 61.63
N SER A 74 80.50 -15.81 62.37
CA SER A 74 80.25 -16.79 63.45
C SER A 74 80.16 -18.24 62.98
N LYS A 75 79.89 -18.46 61.69
CA LYS A 75 79.79 -19.78 61.05
C LYS A 75 81.11 -20.23 60.40
N GLY A 76 82.19 -19.47 60.57
CA GLY A 76 83.53 -19.83 60.12
C GLY A 76 83.94 -19.25 58.77
N PHE A 77 83.21 -18.26 58.24
CA PHE A 77 83.64 -17.52 57.06
C PHE A 77 84.64 -16.42 57.43
N GLU A 78 85.63 -16.21 56.58
CA GLU A 78 86.50 -15.04 56.69
C GLU A 78 85.70 -13.77 56.37
N LYS A 79 85.96 -12.67 57.10
CA LYS A 79 85.26 -11.39 56.96
C LYS A 79 85.13 -10.93 55.51
N GLY A 80 86.22 -10.98 54.74
CA GLY A 80 86.20 -10.57 53.33
C GLY A 80 85.32 -11.46 52.46
N GLN A 81 85.26 -12.77 52.74
CA GLN A 81 84.39 -13.70 52.03
C GLN A 81 82.92 -13.46 52.39
N ALA A 82 82.61 -13.23 53.67
CA ALA A 82 81.27 -12.90 54.13
C ALA A 82 80.75 -11.59 53.51
N GLU A 83 81.58 -10.55 53.46
CA GLU A 83 81.24 -9.27 52.82
C GLU A 83 80.93 -9.42 51.32
N ILE A 84 81.71 -10.20 50.57
CA ILE A 84 81.48 -10.44 49.14
C ILE A 84 80.17 -11.21 48.90
N VAL A 85 79.91 -12.25 49.68
CA VAL A 85 78.67 -13.04 49.57
C VAL A 85 77.44 -12.17 49.87
N ILE A 86 77.49 -11.35 50.92
CA ILE A 86 76.38 -10.44 51.22
C ILE A 86 76.24 -9.33 50.17
N ALA A 87 77.34 -8.76 49.65
CA ALA A 87 77.31 -7.74 48.61
C ALA A 87 76.70 -8.26 47.30
N THR A 88 77.07 -9.47 46.89
CA THR A 88 76.46 -10.15 45.73
C THR A 88 74.97 -10.45 45.94
N LEU A 89 74.59 -10.88 47.14
CA LEU A 89 73.19 -11.12 47.50
C LEU A 89 72.35 -9.83 47.46
N VAL A 90 72.87 -8.72 48.01
CA VAL A 90 72.19 -7.42 47.96
C VAL A 90 72.03 -6.96 46.51
N THR A 91 73.07 -7.11 45.69
CA THR A 91 73.04 -6.71 44.27
C THR A 91 71.99 -7.53 43.49
N LEU A 92 71.98 -8.86 43.66
CA LEU A 92 71.01 -9.74 43.02
C LEU A 92 69.58 -9.47 43.50
N THR A 93 69.38 -9.26 44.80
CA THR A 93 68.06 -8.99 45.38
C THR A 93 67.51 -7.64 44.91
N THR A 94 68.38 -6.62 44.80
CA THR A 94 68.01 -5.30 44.27
C THR A 94 67.60 -5.41 42.80
N ALA A 95 68.39 -6.11 41.97
CA ALA A 95 68.06 -6.34 40.57
C ALA A 95 66.75 -7.12 40.38
N ASN A 96 66.51 -8.16 41.20
CA ASN A 96 65.27 -8.93 41.17
C ASN A 96 64.06 -8.09 41.61
N MET A 97 64.20 -7.26 42.64
CA MET A 97 63.13 -6.36 43.06
C MET A 97 62.79 -5.35 41.95
N ASP A 98 63.77 -4.78 41.26
CA ASP A 98 63.51 -3.87 40.14
C ASP A 98 62.71 -4.52 39.00
N ILE A 99 62.94 -5.80 38.71
CA ILE A 99 62.15 -6.56 37.72
C ILE A 99 60.71 -6.75 38.23
N VAL A 100 60.56 -7.26 39.46
CA VAL A 100 59.24 -7.53 40.06
C VAL A 100 58.39 -6.25 40.16
N TYR A 101 58.98 -5.13 40.55
CA TYR A 101 58.24 -3.86 40.64
C TYR A 101 57.87 -3.25 39.30
N ARG A 102 58.60 -3.55 38.21
CA ARG A 102 58.18 -3.16 36.86
C ARG A 102 57.00 -3.99 36.36
N ASP A 103 56.94 -5.26 36.72
CA ASP A 103 55.88 -6.17 36.29
C ASP A 103 54.65 -6.11 37.22
N MET A 104 54.79 -5.53 38.41
CA MET A 104 53.69 -5.32 39.34
C MET A 104 52.78 -4.17 38.92
N VAL A 105 51.47 -4.41 39.06
CA VAL A 105 50.45 -3.37 38.92
C VAL A 105 50.25 -2.71 40.28
N THR A 106 50.45 -1.39 40.33
CA THR A 106 50.20 -0.62 41.55
C THR A 106 48.71 -0.32 41.72
N THR A 107 48.29 -0.09 42.95
CA THR A 107 46.90 0.33 43.27
C THR A 107 46.52 1.61 42.52
N ALA A 108 47.46 2.55 42.35
CA ALA A 108 47.25 3.77 41.57
C ALA A 108 46.99 3.47 40.07
N HIS A 109 47.72 2.52 39.48
CA HIS A 109 47.49 2.12 38.09
C HIS A 109 46.12 1.44 37.92
N GLN A 110 45.72 0.62 38.90
CA GLN A 110 44.40 -0.02 38.90
C GLN A 110 43.26 1.00 39.05
N GLU A 111 43.40 2.00 39.93
CA GLU A 111 42.38 3.04 40.11
C GLU A 111 42.15 3.85 38.83
N ILE A 112 43.22 4.20 38.13
CA ILE A 112 43.13 5.00 36.91
C ILE A 112 42.53 4.19 35.76
N ALA A 113 42.91 2.92 35.62
CA ALA A 113 42.27 2.02 34.67
C ALA A 113 40.76 1.89 34.97
N LEU A 114 40.37 1.77 36.23
CA LEU A 114 38.96 1.74 36.62
C LEU A 114 38.23 3.04 36.30
N GLN A 115 38.83 4.20 36.56
CA GLN A 115 38.24 5.50 36.22
C GLN A 115 38.04 5.64 34.69
N GLN A 116 39.00 5.17 33.88
CA GLN A 116 38.85 5.14 32.43
C GLN A 116 37.69 4.24 31.99
N ILE A 117 37.61 3.01 32.52
CA ILE A 117 36.51 2.08 32.23
C ILE A 117 35.17 2.71 32.62
N MET A 118 35.08 3.35 33.79
CA MET A 118 33.86 4.03 34.24
C MET A 118 33.46 5.18 33.31
N ALA A 119 34.41 6.01 32.89
CA ALA A 119 34.16 7.09 31.93
C ALA A 119 33.64 6.56 30.59
N HIS A 120 34.20 5.44 30.11
CA HIS A 120 33.73 4.80 28.88
C HIS A 120 32.32 4.22 29.04
N LEU A 121 32.01 3.57 30.16
CA LEU A 121 30.65 3.08 30.46
C LEU A 121 29.64 4.23 30.54
N ASP A 122 30.03 5.37 31.10
CA ASP A 122 29.19 6.56 31.15
C ASP A 122 28.96 7.18 29.78
N SER A 123 29.96 7.14 28.87
CA SER A 123 29.78 7.53 27.46
C SER A 123 28.77 6.61 26.76
N ILE A 124 28.95 5.29 26.87
CA ILE A 124 28.03 4.30 26.26
C ILE A 124 26.61 4.49 26.78
N ARG A 125 26.43 4.77 28.08
CA ARG A 125 25.10 5.06 28.65
C ARG A 125 24.47 6.31 28.05
N LYS A 126 25.25 7.38 27.82
CA LYS A 126 24.75 8.58 27.15
C LYS A 126 24.32 8.28 25.72
N ASP A 127 25.14 7.55 24.98
CA ASP A 127 24.84 7.17 23.59
C ASP A 127 23.55 6.34 23.51
N MET A 128 23.35 5.38 24.42
CA MET A 128 22.12 4.60 24.52
C MET A 128 20.89 5.49 24.74
N VAL A 129 20.97 6.43 25.69
CA VAL A 129 19.85 7.35 25.98
C VAL A 129 19.57 8.31 24.82
N ILE A 130 20.61 8.77 24.12
CA ILE A 130 20.48 9.63 22.94
C ILE A 130 19.79 8.85 21.81
N LEU A 131 20.25 7.63 21.55
CA LEU A 131 19.73 6.78 20.48
C LEU A 131 18.26 6.42 20.75
N GLU A 132 17.93 6.00 21.98
CA GLU A 132 16.54 5.78 22.38
C GLU A 132 15.69 7.05 22.19
N LYS A 133 16.12 8.21 22.72
CA LYS A 133 15.30 9.42 22.64
C LYS A 133 15.16 9.95 21.21
N SER A 134 16.24 9.95 20.43
CA SER A 134 16.28 10.44 19.06
C SER A 134 15.46 9.54 18.14
N ASP A 135 15.67 8.23 18.16
CA ASP A 135 15.03 7.32 17.23
C ASP A 135 13.54 7.17 17.54
N PHE A 136 13.15 7.11 18.82
CA PHE A 136 11.73 7.12 19.17
C PHE A 136 11.04 8.44 18.81
N ALA A 137 11.73 9.59 18.85
CA ALA A 137 11.17 10.86 18.43
C ALA A 137 11.03 10.92 16.90
N ASN A 138 12.04 10.45 16.17
CA ASN A 138 12.04 10.37 14.72
C ASN A 138 10.92 9.44 14.23
N LEU A 139 10.85 8.22 14.76
CA LEU A 139 9.80 7.24 14.41
C LEU A 139 8.40 7.77 14.72
N ARG A 140 8.19 8.46 15.85
CA ARG A 140 6.87 9.07 16.15
C ARG A 140 6.51 10.16 15.15
N THR A 141 7.47 11.01 14.80
CA THR A 141 7.27 12.11 13.85
C THR A 141 6.98 11.57 12.46
N GLU A 142 7.75 10.58 12.00
CA GLU A 142 7.56 9.91 10.73
C GLU A 142 6.23 9.17 10.68
N ASN A 143 5.84 8.46 11.75
CA ASN A 143 4.55 7.79 11.82
C ASN A 143 3.37 8.78 11.78
N ALA A 144 3.48 9.92 12.48
CA ALA A 144 2.48 10.99 12.44
C ALA A 144 2.38 11.62 11.03
N LYS A 145 3.52 11.82 10.36
CA LYS A 145 3.58 12.30 8.98
C LYS A 145 2.91 11.32 8.02
N MET A 146 3.28 10.04 8.06
CA MET A 146 2.67 9.00 7.23
C MET A 146 1.16 8.91 7.44
N LYS A 147 0.68 9.01 8.68
CA LYS A 147 -0.76 9.03 8.98
C LYS A 147 -1.47 10.23 8.35
N THR A 148 -0.83 11.39 8.37
CA THR A 148 -1.38 12.61 7.76
C THR A 148 -1.45 12.50 6.24
N GLU A 149 -0.39 12.00 5.61
CA GLU A 149 -0.35 11.77 4.16
C GLU A 149 -1.40 10.74 3.71
N LEU A 150 -1.58 9.67 4.50
CA LEU A 150 -2.62 8.67 4.25
C LEU A 150 -4.02 9.27 4.27
N GLU A 151 -4.35 10.09 5.28
CA GLU A 151 -5.67 10.74 5.35
C GLU A 151 -5.86 11.77 4.24
N GLN A 152 -4.80 12.47 3.83
CA GLN A 152 -4.85 13.37 2.66
C GLN A 152 -5.14 12.60 1.36
N ILE A 153 -4.43 11.50 1.10
CA ILE A 153 -4.65 10.66 -0.09
C ILE A 153 -6.06 10.08 -0.08
N LYS A 154 -6.51 9.56 1.06
CA LYS A 154 -7.88 9.04 1.22
C LYS A 154 -8.93 10.10 0.93
N THR A 155 -8.74 11.31 1.45
CA THR A 155 -9.66 12.44 1.20
C THR A 155 -9.69 12.81 -0.29
N ARG A 156 -8.53 12.90 -0.93
CA ARG A 156 -8.44 13.17 -2.38
C ARG A 156 -9.10 12.08 -3.21
N LEU A 157 -8.88 10.81 -2.87
CA LEU A 157 -9.48 9.67 -3.57
C LEU A 157 -11.01 9.69 -3.45
N MET A 158 -11.54 9.99 -2.26
CA MET A 158 -12.98 10.12 -2.04
C MET A 158 -13.58 11.27 -2.85
N GLU A 159 -12.87 12.39 -2.96
CA GLU A 159 -13.33 13.54 -3.74
C GLU A 159 -13.30 13.27 -5.25
N GLU A 160 -12.21 12.72 -5.77
CA GLU A 160 -12.11 12.32 -7.18
C GLU A 160 -13.15 11.24 -7.53
N SER A 161 -13.40 10.28 -6.63
CA SER A 161 -14.45 9.27 -6.84
C SER A 161 -15.85 9.89 -6.92
N LYS A 162 -16.15 10.88 -6.07
CA LYS A 162 -17.42 11.62 -6.13
C LYS A 162 -17.53 12.43 -7.41
N LYS A 163 -16.45 13.10 -7.82
CA LYS A 163 -16.38 13.88 -9.05
C LYS A 163 -16.63 12.99 -10.27
N VAL A 164 -15.90 11.89 -10.41
CA VAL A 164 -16.10 10.90 -11.50
C VAL A 164 -17.53 10.37 -11.50
N ARG A 165 -18.12 10.11 -10.33
CA ARG A 165 -19.52 9.67 -10.23
C ARG A 165 -20.51 10.76 -10.70
N ALA A 166 -20.26 12.01 -10.35
CA ALA A 166 -21.09 13.14 -10.77
C ALA A 166 -20.98 13.37 -12.28
N ASP A 167 -19.76 13.36 -12.82
CA ASP A 167 -19.47 13.49 -14.25
C ASP A 167 -20.13 12.36 -15.05
N SER A 168 -19.97 11.10 -14.62
CA SER A 168 -20.63 9.95 -15.26
C SER A 168 -22.15 10.05 -15.23
N LYS A 169 -22.73 10.53 -14.12
CA LYS A 169 -24.19 10.75 -14.03
C LYS A 169 -24.64 11.85 -15.00
N LEU A 170 -23.86 12.92 -15.14
CA LEU A 170 -24.14 13.98 -16.10
C LEU A 170 -24.09 13.45 -17.53
N ASP A 171 -23.04 12.72 -17.91
CA ASP A 171 -22.90 12.11 -19.24
C ASP A 171 -24.09 11.20 -19.58
N ILE A 172 -24.49 10.32 -18.65
CA ILE A 172 -25.64 9.44 -18.85
C ILE A 172 -26.93 10.25 -19.05
N ASN A 173 -27.11 11.35 -18.31
CA ASN A 173 -28.28 12.20 -18.45
C ASN A 173 -28.29 12.95 -19.78
N LEU A 174 -27.13 13.44 -20.24
CA LEU A 174 -27.00 14.11 -21.53
C LEU A 174 -27.28 13.14 -22.68
N GLU A 175 -26.70 11.93 -22.67
CA GLU A 175 -26.99 10.91 -23.68
C GLU A 175 -28.44 10.44 -23.63
N ARG A 176 -29.03 10.31 -22.43
CA ARG A 176 -30.46 10.01 -22.30
C ARG A 176 -31.32 11.08 -22.97
N SER A 177 -31.04 12.37 -22.71
CA SER A 177 -31.76 13.48 -23.35
C SER A 177 -31.61 13.41 -24.87
N ARG A 178 -30.39 13.19 -25.36
CA ARG A 178 -30.10 13.09 -26.80
C ARG A 178 -30.86 11.94 -27.46
N VAL A 179 -30.90 10.76 -26.82
CA VAL A 179 -31.67 9.62 -27.31
C VAL A 179 -33.16 9.90 -27.30
N THR A 180 -33.68 10.54 -26.25
CA THR A 180 -35.09 10.94 -26.18
C THR A 180 -35.44 11.93 -27.29
N ASP A 181 -34.63 12.96 -27.51
CA ASP A 181 -34.86 13.95 -28.58
C ASP A 181 -34.88 13.28 -29.95
N MET A 182 -33.90 12.42 -30.24
CA MET A 182 -33.87 11.64 -31.49
C MET A 182 -35.09 10.73 -31.63
N PHE A 183 -35.53 10.09 -30.55
CA PHE A 183 -36.72 9.23 -30.56
C PHE A 183 -37.99 10.04 -30.87
N THR A 184 -38.16 11.21 -30.23
CA THR A 184 -39.31 12.09 -30.50
C THR A 184 -39.30 12.62 -31.94
N GLU A 185 -38.12 12.90 -32.51
CA GLU A 185 -37.99 13.31 -33.91
C GLU A 185 -38.40 12.17 -34.85
N GLN A 186 -37.98 10.93 -34.55
CA GLN A 186 -38.38 9.74 -35.31
C GLN A 186 -39.88 9.48 -35.22
N GLU A 187 -40.46 9.60 -34.03
CA GLU A 187 -41.91 9.47 -33.81
C GLU A 187 -42.69 10.51 -34.63
N LYS A 188 -42.21 11.75 -34.66
CA LYS A 188 -42.79 12.81 -35.49
C LYS A 188 -42.71 12.48 -36.98
N LYS A 189 -41.55 12.05 -37.48
CA LYS A 189 -41.39 11.61 -38.88
C LYS A 189 -42.30 10.43 -39.21
N LEU A 190 -42.46 9.48 -38.29
CA LEU A 190 -43.35 8.34 -38.46
C LEU A 190 -44.82 8.78 -38.53
N MET A 191 -45.23 9.74 -37.68
CA MET A 191 -46.57 10.34 -37.73
C MET A 191 -46.80 11.05 -39.07
N GLU A 192 -45.86 11.88 -39.53
CA GLU A 192 -45.94 12.57 -40.83
C GLU A 192 -46.11 11.55 -41.98
N VAL A 193 -45.22 10.55 -42.06
CA VAL A 193 -45.32 9.48 -43.07
C VAL A 193 -46.63 8.70 -42.93
N GLY A 194 -47.11 8.45 -41.71
CA GLY A 194 -48.40 7.81 -41.45
C GLY A 194 -49.57 8.62 -41.99
N THR A 195 -49.56 9.94 -41.80
CA THR A 195 -50.59 10.84 -42.36
C THR A 195 -50.53 10.93 -43.87
N GLU A 196 -49.33 10.99 -44.46
CA GLU A 196 -49.15 10.97 -45.91
C GLU A 196 -49.62 9.65 -46.51
N PHE A 197 -49.31 8.52 -45.87
CA PHE A 197 -49.77 7.19 -46.25
C PHE A 197 -51.29 7.10 -46.22
N GLN A 198 -51.95 7.57 -45.15
CA GLN A 198 -53.42 7.57 -45.09
C GLN A 198 -54.04 8.44 -46.19
N LYS A 199 -53.47 9.62 -46.46
CA LYS A 199 -53.92 10.48 -47.55
C LYS A 199 -53.82 9.76 -48.90
N ARG A 200 -52.66 9.16 -49.20
CA ARG A 200 -52.47 8.36 -50.42
C ARG A 200 -53.42 7.17 -50.50
N ASN A 201 -53.66 6.48 -49.39
CA ASN A 201 -54.62 5.38 -49.34
C ASN A 201 -56.03 5.86 -49.69
N SER A 202 -56.47 6.99 -49.13
CA SER A 202 -57.78 7.58 -49.46
C SER A 202 -57.89 8.03 -50.92
N ASP A 203 -56.80 8.54 -51.51
CA ASP A 203 -56.75 8.90 -52.94
C ASP A 203 -56.88 7.65 -53.82
N VAL A 204 -56.20 6.55 -53.45
CA VAL A 204 -56.31 5.26 -54.12
C VAL A 204 -57.73 4.70 -54.00
N ASP A 205 -58.30 4.69 -52.79
CA ASP A 205 -59.68 4.22 -52.54
C ASP A 205 -60.73 5.03 -53.32
N ARG A 206 -60.53 6.35 -53.47
CA ARG A 206 -61.39 7.18 -54.32
C ARG A 206 -61.27 6.77 -55.78
N SER A 207 -60.05 6.59 -56.29
CA SER A 207 -59.79 6.17 -57.66
C SER A 207 -60.35 4.79 -57.96
N THR A 208 -60.19 3.83 -57.05
CA THR A 208 -60.77 2.48 -57.18
C THR A 208 -62.29 2.54 -57.14
N MET A 209 -62.90 3.35 -56.26
CA MET A 209 -64.34 3.52 -56.27
C MET A 209 -64.85 4.15 -57.59
N GLU A 210 -64.12 5.10 -58.16
CA GLU A 210 -64.45 5.66 -59.48
C GLU A 210 -64.33 4.65 -60.61
N THR A 211 -63.30 3.80 -60.61
CA THR A 211 -63.16 2.74 -61.62
C THR A 211 -64.22 1.66 -61.45
N THR A 212 -64.54 1.24 -60.22
CA THR A 212 -65.64 0.32 -59.93
C THR A 212 -66.97 0.88 -60.44
N LYS A 213 -67.30 2.15 -60.15
CA LYS A 213 -68.51 2.81 -60.68
C LYS A 213 -68.55 2.82 -62.22
N LYS A 214 -67.41 3.09 -62.88
CA LYS A 214 -67.34 3.05 -64.35
C LYS A 214 -67.56 1.63 -64.88
N ILE A 215 -67.00 0.62 -64.23
CA ILE A 215 -67.23 -0.79 -64.57
C ILE A 215 -68.71 -1.13 -64.41
N ASP A 216 -69.34 -0.77 -63.30
CA ASP A 216 -70.76 -1.05 -63.05
C ASP A 216 -71.67 -0.40 -64.12
N ILE A 217 -71.40 0.85 -64.50
CA ILE A 217 -72.11 1.54 -65.59
C ILE A 217 -71.90 0.82 -66.93
N GLN A 218 -70.66 0.43 -67.24
CA GLN A 218 -70.37 -0.31 -68.48
C GLN A 218 -71.05 -1.68 -68.50
N VAL A 219 -71.08 -2.39 -67.37
CA VAL A 219 -71.78 -3.67 -67.22
C VAL A 219 -73.28 -3.48 -67.44
N ALA A 220 -73.91 -2.50 -66.77
CA ALA A 220 -75.33 -2.20 -66.95
C ALA A 220 -75.66 -1.80 -68.40
N SER A 221 -74.83 -0.98 -69.03
CA SER A 221 -74.99 -0.60 -70.45
C SER A 221 -74.81 -1.79 -71.39
N LEU A 222 -73.92 -2.72 -71.07
CA LEU A 222 -73.72 -3.94 -71.85
C LEU A 222 -74.89 -4.90 -71.69
N GLU A 223 -75.46 -5.00 -70.49
CA GLU A 223 -76.68 -5.77 -70.22
C GLU A 223 -77.90 -5.20 -70.95
N SER A 224 -78.08 -3.88 -70.98
CA SER A 224 -79.18 -3.26 -71.72
C SER A 224 -79.09 -3.53 -73.24
N VAL A 225 -77.89 -3.45 -73.82
CA VAL A 225 -77.65 -3.77 -75.24
C VAL A 225 -77.93 -5.25 -75.53
N LYS A 226 -77.52 -6.17 -74.64
CA LYS A 226 -77.86 -7.59 -74.76
C LYS A 226 -79.37 -7.80 -74.75
N LEU A 227 -80.10 -7.17 -73.82
CA LEU A 227 -81.55 -7.28 -73.73
C LEU A 227 -82.28 -6.73 -74.96
N ASP A 228 -81.83 -5.60 -75.50
CA ASP A 228 -82.42 -5.03 -76.71
C ASP A 228 -82.18 -5.91 -77.93
N THR A 229 -80.97 -6.48 -78.07
CA THR A 229 -80.67 -7.45 -79.14
C THR A 229 -81.61 -8.65 -79.07
N ILE A 230 -81.87 -9.18 -77.86
CA ILE A 230 -82.83 -10.28 -77.66
C ILE A 230 -84.24 -9.85 -78.09
N LYS A 231 -84.70 -8.64 -77.75
CA LYS A 231 -86.02 -8.12 -78.19
C LYS A 231 -86.11 -8.02 -79.71
N TYR A 232 -85.08 -7.49 -80.39
CA TYR A 232 -85.04 -7.40 -81.84
C TYR A 232 -85.10 -8.79 -82.51
N LEU A 233 -84.34 -9.76 -81.97
CA LEU A 233 -84.35 -11.15 -82.44
C LEU A 233 -85.75 -11.79 -82.29
N ALA A 234 -86.39 -11.61 -81.15
CA ALA A 234 -87.76 -12.09 -80.92
C ALA A 234 -88.74 -11.45 -81.93
N ALA A 235 -88.65 -10.14 -82.16
CA ALA A 235 -89.49 -9.44 -83.13
C ALA A 235 -89.32 -9.98 -84.57
N CYS A 236 -88.09 -10.28 -84.99
CA CYS A 236 -87.81 -10.90 -86.29
C CYS A 236 -88.37 -12.33 -86.41
N LEU A 237 -88.28 -13.13 -85.34
CA LEU A 237 -88.87 -14.47 -85.33
C LEU A 237 -90.40 -14.40 -85.42
N PHE A 238 -91.03 -13.49 -84.68
CA PHE A 238 -92.48 -13.29 -84.76
C PHE A 238 -92.92 -12.78 -86.13
N SER A 239 -92.18 -11.88 -86.77
CA SER A 239 -92.53 -11.41 -88.11
C SER A 239 -92.37 -12.50 -89.16
N CYS A 240 -91.29 -13.30 -89.11
CA CYS A 240 -91.12 -14.47 -89.97
C CYS A 240 -92.25 -15.49 -89.79
N LEU A 241 -92.62 -15.80 -88.55
CA LEU A 241 -93.75 -16.69 -88.24
C LEU A 241 -95.09 -16.11 -88.70
N ALA A 242 -95.31 -14.81 -88.55
CA ALA A 242 -96.52 -14.15 -89.05
C ALA A 242 -96.60 -14.20 -90.58
N ILE A 243 -95.48 -14.03 -91.27
CA ILE A 243 -95.39 -14.14 -92.74
C ILE A 243 -95.64 -15.59 -93.18
N THR A 244 -95.00 -16.59 -92.56
CA THR A 244 -95.23 -18.00 -92.90
C THR A 244 -96.66 -18.45 -92.61
N LEU A 245 -97.27 -18.00 -91.51
CA LEU A 245 -98.69 -18.22 -91.24
C LEU A 245 -99.59 -17.48 -92.25
N GLY A 246 -99.19 -16.29 -92.71
CA GLY A 246 -99.85 -15.57 -93.79
C GLY A 246 -99.84 -16.35 -95.10
N PHE A 247 -98.68 -16.90 -95.51
CA PHE A 247 -98.56 -17.77 -96.68
C PHE A 247 -99.29 -19.10 -96.53
N TYR A 248 -99.25 -19.73 -95.35
CA TYR A 248 -99.99 -20.96 -95.06
C TYR A 248 -101.52 -20.75 -95.13
N ARG A 249 -102.01 -19.53 -94.83
CA ARG A 249 -103.42 -19.17 -94.91
C ARG A 249 -103.89 -18.88 -96.35
N VAL A 250 -103.00 -18.52 -97.26
CA VAL A 250 -103.30 -18.30 -98.70
C VAL A 250 -103.21 -19.59 -99.52
N TRP A 251 -102.53 -20.63 -99.03
CA TRP A 251 -102.43 -21.95 -99.68
C TRP A 251 -103.50 -22.96 -99.21
N LYS A 252 -104.53 -22.50 -98.50
CA LYS A 252 -105.73 -23.27 -98.16
C LYS A 252 -106.94 -22.65 -98.84
#